data_AF-A0AB94IA37-F1
#
_entry.id   AF-A0AB94IA37-F1
#
_cell.length_a   1.000
_cell.length_b   1.000
_cell.length_c   1.000
_cell.angle_alpha   90.00
_cell.angle_beta   90.00
_cell.angle_gamma   90.00
#
_symmetry.space_group_name_H-M   'P 1'
#
loop_
_entity.id
_entity.type
_entity.pdbx_description
1 polymer ?
#
loop_
_entity_poly.entity_id
_entity_poly.type
_entity_poly.pdbx_seq_one_letter_code
_entity_poly.pdbx_strand_id
1 'polypeptide(L)'
;MFYREFGFYPARDTTLIIYSLDGSGKVAYSEARMYNGAQWIEPAMFLDGDLIATGTMRGDRLIAGTEIKAPLVSGGKIIAGTVVSEDYPPAFELLPDGTLNARKANIHGKISANAGEIDNVLIGENCEIRGTLSADNIKGNLISAKHVKMRGNTFHHATVPFVKVERAKREQFLLLFGAIKARFYNNDKRSPLDYSVYIIVNGQWQNEVLIGKGQNEVRSEQNILINLNKYTDKVLNIQFGTKVHTSNGGVNWRANIAVYYDSLVLLAQNFNGFID
;
A
#
# COMPACT_ATOMS: atom_id res chain seq x y z
N MET A 1 -13.29 -72.72 9.70
CA MET A 1 -12.36 -72.03 10.62
C MET A 1 -12.89 -72.04 12.05
N PHE A 2 -14.06 -71.46 12.35
CA PHE A 2 -14.61 -71.38 13.72
C PHE A 2 -14.70 -72.73 14.48
N TYR A 3 -15.39 -73.74 13.94
CA TYR A 3 -15.49 -75.06 14.59
C TYR A 3 -14.14 -75.72 14.83
N ARG A 4 -13.14 -75.48 13.96
CA ARG A 4 -11.80 -76.04 14.11
C ARG A 4 -11.05 -75.44 15.31
N GLU A 5 -11.19 -74.14 15.52
CA GLU A 5 -10.49 -73.45 16.62
C GLU A 5 -11.21 -73.60 17.96
N PHE A 6 -12.55 -73.67 17.96
CA PHE A 6 -13.34 -73.62 19.19
C PHE A 6 -14.10 -74.93 19.53
N GLY A 7 -14.19 -75.88 18.59
CA GLY A 7 -14.84 -77.18 18.81
C GLY A 7 -16.38 -77.17 18.79
N PHE A 8 -17.01 -76.06 18.43
CA PHE A 8 -18.47 -75.93 18.31
C PHE A 8 -18.90 -75.02 17.15
N TYR A 9 -20.16 -75.12 16.71
CA TYR A 9 -20.74 -74.24 15.70
C TYR A 9 -21.22 -72.92 16.32
N PRO A 10 -21.01 -71.76 15.67
CA PRO A 10 -21.47 -70.48 16.21
C PRO A 10 -23.00 -70.47 16.30
N ALA A 11 -23.54 -70.03 17.45
CA ALA A 11 -24.97 -69.73 17.58
C ALA A 11 -25.31 -68.45 16.81
N ARG A 12 -26.61 -68.24 16.50
CA ARG A 12 -27.07 -66.96 15.99
C ARG A 12 -26.65 -65.83 16.95
N ASP A 13 -26.20 -64.72 16.38
CA ASP A 13 -25.67 -63.53 17.05
C ASP A 13 -24.30 -63.70 17.72
N THR A 14 -23.61 -64.83 17.46
CA THR A 14 -22.20 -65.00 17.87
C THR A 14 -21.34 -63.94 17.20
N THR A 15 -20.64 -63.14 18.00
CA THR A 15 -19.67 -62.15 17.52
C THR A 15 -18.25 -62.71 17.64
N LEU A 16 -17.50 -62.66 16.54
CA LEU A 16 -16.09 -63.01 16.47
C LEU A 16 -15.29 -61.74 16.21
N ILE A 17 -14.38 -61.42 17.12
CA ILE A 17 -13.42 -60.32 16.94
C ILE A 17 -12.04 -60.94 16.81
N ILE A 18 -11.40 -60.71 15.67
CA ILE A 18 -10.01 -61.08 15.43
C ILE A 18 -9.20 -59.80 15.48
N TYR A 19 -8.10 -59.79 16.22
CA TYR A 19 -7.18 -58.67 16.23
C TYR A 19 -5.73 -59.16 16.31
N SER A 20 -4.81 -58.31 15.86
CA SER A 20 -3.38 -58.48 16.07
C SER A 20 -2.81 -57.24 16.75
N LEU A 21 -1.69 -57.40 17.45
CA LEU A 21 -0.96 -56.32 18.10
C LEU A 21 0.32 -56.02 17.32
N ASP A 22 0.73 -54.75 17.28
CA ASP A 22 2.07 -54.36 16.82
C ASP A 22 3.12 -54.53 17.93
N GLY A 23 4.38 -54.22 17.61
CA GLY A 23 5.51 -54.31 18.56
C GLY A 23 5.41 -53.36 19.77
N SER A 24 4.44 -52.43 19.79
CA SER A 24 4.13 -51.56 20.92
C SER A 24 2.92 -52.04 21.75
N GLY A 25 2.35 -53.20 21.41
CA GLY A 25 1.17 -53.75 22.07
C GLY A 25 -0.14 -53.07 21.66
N LYS A 26 -0.14 -52.26 20.59
CA LYS A 26 -1.35 -51.59 20.09
C LYS A 26 -1.99 -52.43 19.00
N VAL A 27 -3.33 -52.40 18.91
CA VAL A 27 -4.06 -53.11 17.86
C VAL A 27 -3.62 -52.62 16.47
N ALA A 28 -2.98 -53.51 15.72
CA ALA A 28 -2.48 -53.25 14.37
C ALA A 28 -3.56 -53.51 13.32
N TYR A 29 -4.26 -54.64 13.46
CA TYR A 29 -5.37 -55.07 12.63
C TYR A 29 -6.51 -55.54 13.52
N SER A 30 -7.75 -55.24 13.13
CA SER A 30 -8.94 -55.80 13.78
C SER A 30 -10.05 -55.98 12.75
N GLU A 31 -10.74 -57.11 12.84
CA GLU A 31 -11.93 -57.43 12.06
C GLU A 31 -12.96 -58.03 13.02
N ALA A 32 -14.21 -57.57 12.92
CA ALA A 32 -15.32 -58.11 13.67
C ALA A 32 -16.37 -58.68 12.72
N ARG A 33 -16.90 -59.88 13.02
CA ARG A 33 -17.99 -60.52 12.29
C ARG A 33 -19.05 -61.05 13.23
N MET A 34 -20.31 -61.04 12.80
CA MET A 34 -21.44 -61.60 13.54
C MET A 34 -22.08 -62.73 12.74
N TYR A 35 -22.36 -63.86 13.37
CA TYR A 35 -23.04 -64.97 12.71
C TYR A 35 -24.56 -64.79 12.75
N ASN A 36 -25.21 -64.59 11.61
CA ASN A 36 -26.66 -64.33 11.57
C ASN A 36 -27.53 -65.62 11.58
N GLY A 37 -26.92 -66.78 11.84
CA GLY A 37 -27.57 -68.09 11.76
C GLY A 37 -27.35 -68.83 10.43
N ALA A 38 -26.78 -68.16 9.42
CA ALA A 38 -26.40 -68.77 8.15
C ALA A 38 -24.96 -68.44 7.75
N GLN A 39 -24.57 -67.17 7.88
CA GLN A 39 -23.26 -66.67 7.46
C GLN A 39 -22.72 -65.60 8.41
N TRP A 40 -21.43 -65.32 8.28
CA TRP A 40 -20.77 -64.22 8.98
C TRP A 40 -21.02 -62.91 8.24
N ILE A 41 -21.61 -61.93 8.91
CA ILE A 41 -21.93 -60.58 8.43
C ILE A 41 -21.17 -59.53 9.25
N GLU A 42 -21.22 -58.26 8.82
CA GLU A 42 -20.74 -57.14 9.64
C GLU A 42 -21.61 -57.00 10.91
N PRO A 43 -21.01 -56.94 12.11
CA PRO A 43 -21.73 -56.75 13.36
C PRO A 43 -22.28 -55.33 13.46
N ALA A 44 -23.57 -55.20 13.79
CA ALA A 44 -24.11 -53.98 14.34
C ALA A 44 -24.03 -54.08 15.87
N MET A 45 -23.27 -53.18 16.51
CA MET A 45 -23.23 -53.09 17.97
C MET A 45 -24.16 -51.96 18.42
N PHE A 46 -25.19 -52.31 19.19
CA PHE A 46 -26.01 -51.34 19.91
C PHE A 46 -25.54 -51.28 21.35
N LEU A 47 -25.19 -50.09 21.82
CA LEU A 47 -24.82 -49.82 23.21
C LEU A 47 -25.95 -49.01 23.84
N ASP A 48 -26.55 -49.55 24.90
CA ASP A 48 -27.49 -48.84 25.77
C ASP A 48 -26.74 -48.45 27.04
N GLY A 49 -26.06 -47.30 26.99
CA GLY A 49 -25.21 -46.80 28.07
C GLY A 49 -23.88 -46.22 27.59
N ASP A 50 -22.92 -46.13 28.51
CA ASP A 50 -21.62 -45.51 28.27
C ASP A 50 -20.63 -46.47 27.57
N LEU A 51 -19.85 -45.92 26.63
CA LEU A 51 -18.67 -46.58 26.07
C LEU A 51 -17.40 -45.91 26.59
N ILE A 52 -16.63 -46.62 27.42
CA ILE A 52 -15.32 -46.16 27.88
C ILE A 52 -14.24 -46.88 27.09
N ALA A 53 -13.61 -46.18 26.14
CA ALA A 53 -12.46 -46.69 25.40
C ALA A 53 -11.17 -46.00 25.88
N THR A 54 -10.32 -46.71 26.63
CA THR A 54 -9.04 -46.17 27.13
C THR A 54 -7.93 -46.11 26.07
N GLY A 55 -8.15 -46.80 24.94
CA GLY A 55 -7.25 -46.83 23.79
C GLY A 55 -7.80 -46.02 22.60
N THR A 56 -7.68 -46.58 21.40
CA THR A 56 -8.18 -45.96 20.17
C THR A 56 -9.44 -46.65 19.67
N MET A 57 -10.46 -45.86 19.34
CA MET A 57 -11.56 -46.30 18.48
C MET A 57 -11.18 -46.00 17.03
N ARG A 58 -11.14 -47.03 16.18
CA ARG A 58 -10.92 -46.88 14.73
C ARG A 58 -12.23 -47.18 14.01
N GLY A 59 -12.58 -46.33 13.05
CA GLY A 59 -13.72 -46.54 12.16
C GLY A 59 -13.74 -45.47 11.08
N ASP A 60 -14.33 -45.79 9.93
CA ASP A 60 -14.39 -44.87 8.79
C ASP A 60 -15.37 -43.71 9.02
N ARG A 61 -16.35 -43.90 9.91
CA ARG A 61 -17.42 -42.94 10.16
C ARG A 61 -17.85 -42.94 11.62
N LEU A 62 -17.86 -41.75 12.22
CA LEU A 62 -18.52 -41.46 13.50
C LEU A 62 -19.62 -40.42 13.23
N ILE A 63 -20.86 -40.72 13.60
CA ILE A 63 -22.00 -39.79 13.49
C ILE A 63 -22.49 -39.51 14.90
N ALA A 64 -22.29 -38.28 15.39
CA ALA A 64 -22.90 -37.82 16.62
C ALA A 64 -24.21 -37.08 16.30
N GLY A 65 -25.31 -37.45 16.95
CA GLY A 65 -26.62 -36.82 16.74
C GLY A 65 -26.78 -35.47 17.44
N THR A 66 -25.98 -35.20 18.48
CA THR A 66 -26.13 -34.03 19.36
C THR A 66 -24.83 -33.26 19.54
N GLU A 67 -23.80 -33.86 20.14
CA GLU A 67 -22.57 -33.17 20.52
C GLU A 67 -21.35 -34.11 20.44
N ILE A 68 -20.19 -33.54 20.11
CA ILE A 68 -18.88 -34.15 20.34
C ILE A 68 -18.09 -33.16 21.21
N LYS A 69 -17.88 -33.50 22.49
CA LYS A 69 -17.06 -32.70 23.41
C LYS A 69 -15.65 -33.28 23.45
N ALA A 70 -14.68 -32.58 22.86
CA ALA A 70 -13.29 -33.01 22.82
C ALA A 70 -12.34 -31.83 23.04
N PRO A 71 -11.23 -32.01 23.78
CA PRO A 71 -10.22 -30.96 23.94
C PRO A 71 -9.48 -30.66 22.63
N LEU A 72 -9.46 -31.62 21.70
CA LEU A 72 -8.85 -31.48 20.38
C LEU A 72 -9.66 -32.27 19.36
N VAL A 73 -10.07 -31.60 18.28
CA VAL A 73 -10.59 -32.22 17.07
C VAL A 73 -9.64 -31.83 15.93
N SER A 74 -8.91 -32.81 15.39
CA SER A 74 -8.05 -32.61 14.22
C SER A 74 -8.71 -33.24 13.00
N GLY A 75 -8.87 -32.46 11.94
CA GLY A 75 -9.51 -32.89 10.70
C GLY A 75 -9.11 -31.99 9.53
N GLY A 76 -9.28 -32.49 8.30
CA GLY A 76 -8.91 -31.72 7.10
C GLY A 76 -9.97 -30.69 6.70
N LYS A 77 -11.25 -31.06 6.73
CA LYS A 77 -12.38 -30.23 6.29
C LYS A 77 -13.46 -30.21 7.37
N ILE A 78 -13.82 -29.00 7.82
CA ILE A 78 -14.95 -28.77 8.72
C ILE A 78 -16.04 -28.08 7.90
N ILE A 79 -17.26 -28.63 7.94
CA ILE A 79 -18.46 -27.99 7.39
C ILE A 79 -19.33 -27.65 8.59
N ALA A 80 -19.50 -26.36 8.85
CA ALA A 80 -20.25 -25.86 9.99
C ALA A 80 -21.15 -24.70 9.54
N GLY A 81 -22.32 -24.57 10.16
CA GLY A 81 -23.14 -23.37 10.02
C GLY A 81 -22.61 -22.23 10.88
N THR A 82 -22.07 -22.54 12.06
CA THR A 82 -21.52 -21.54 12.99
C THR A 82 -20.31 -22.11 13.71
N VAL A 83 -19.27 -21.30 13.87
CA VAL A 83 -18.08 -21.61 14.68
C VAL A 83 -17.83 -20.43 15.59
N VAL A 84 -17.85 -20.62 16.90
CA VAL A 84 -17.71 -19.55 17.89
C VAL A 84 -16.63 -19.94 18.88
N SER A 85 -15.70 -19.04 19.16
CA SER A 85 -14.75 -19.22 20.26
C SER A 85 -15.46 -19.10 21.61
N GLU A 86 -15.01 -19.83 22.63
CA GLU A 86 -15.68 -19.93 23.94
C GLU A 86 -15.77 -18.60 24.74
N ASP A 87 -14.92 -17.60 24.46
CA ASP A 87 -14.91 -16.32 25.18
C ASP A 87 -16.17 -15.46 24.95
N TYR A 88 -16.48 -14.55 25.89
CA TYR A 88 -17.54 -13.55 25.74
C TYR A 88 -17.01 -12.11 25.94
N PRO A 89 -17.07 -11.24 24.91
CA PRO A 89 -17.53 -11.53 23.56
C PRO A 89 -16.55 -12.47 22.80
N PRO A 90 -17.02 -13.23 21.78
CA PRO A 90 -16.17 -14.20 21.09
C PRO A 90 -14.87 -13.60 20.54
N ALA A 91 -13.72 -14.23 20.76
CA ALA A 91 -12.48 -13.84 20.09
C ALA A 91 -12.63 -13.88 18.55
N PHE A 92 -13.35 -14.90 18.04
CA PHE A 92 -13.81 -14.97 16.66
C PHE A 92 -15.14 -15.72 16.55
N GLU A 93 -15.90 -15.43 15.49
CA GLU A 93 -17.10 -16.17 15.10
C GLU A 93 -17.27 -16.22 13.57
N LEU A 94 -17.63 -17.39 13.06
CA LEU A 94 -18.12 -17.60 11.70
C LEU A 94 -19.63 -17.77 11.76
N LEU A 95 -20.37 -16.89 11.09
CA LEU A 95 -21.82 -16.90 11.01
C LEU A 95 -22.31 -17.70 9.78
N PRO A 96 -23.58 -18.16 9.77
CA PRO A 96 -24.13 -18.93 8.65
C PRO A 96 -24.16 -18.19 7.31
N ASP A 97 -24.14 -16.86 7.32
CA ASP A 97 -24.09 -16.01 6.13
C ASP A 97 -22.67 -15.88 5.53
N GLY A 98 -21.67 -16.48 6.18
CA GLY A 98 -20.27 -16.43 5.78
C GLY A 98 -19.47 -15.30 6.41
N THR A 99 -20.09 -14.48 7.27
CA THR A 99 -19.40 -13.40 7.98
C THR A 99 -18.42 -13.98 9.01
N LEU A 100 -17.16 -13.54 8.94
CA LEU A 100 -16.12 -13.85 9.92
C LEU A 100 -15.81 -12.60 10.75
N ASN A 101 -16.25 -12.59 12.00
CA ASN A 101 -15.86 -11.54 12.96
C ASN A 101 -14.63 -12.01 13.75
N ALA A 102 -13.58 -11.19 13.80
CA ALA A 102 -12.36 -11.50 14.57
C ALA A 102 -11.79 -10.23 15.23
N ARG A 103 -11.48 -10.30 16.53
CA ARG A 103 -11.11 -9.10 17.34
C ARG A 103 -9.60 -8.86 17.48
N LYS A 104 -8.77 -9.91 17.38
CA LYS A 104 -7.31 -9.85 17.55
C LYS A 104 -6.61 -10.77 16.54
N ALA A 105 -7.00 -10.68 15.28
CA ALA A 105 -6.46 -11.53 14.22
C ALA A 105 -5.04 -11.10 13.84
N ASN A 106 -4.10 -12.04 13.88
CA ASN A 106 -2.80 -11.91 13.23
C ASN A 106 -2.83 -12.75 11.94
N ILE A 107 -2.83 -12.08 10.78
CA ILE A 107 -2.95 -12.73 9.47
C ILE A 107 -1.60 -12.66 8.77
N HIS A 108 -1.01 -13.81 8.53
CA HIS A 108 0.22 -13.95 7.74
C HIS A 108 -0.12 -14.36 6.30
N GLY A 109 0.65 -13.86 5.33
CA GLY A 109 0.46 -14.16 3.92
C GLY A 109 -0.39 -13.13 3.18
N LYS A 110 -1.08 -13.57 2.13
CA LYS A 110 -1.86 -12.70 1.23
C LYS A 110 -3.34 -12.72 1.59
N ILE A 111 -3.93 -11.53 1.73
CA ILE A 111 -5.38 -11.34 1.76
C ILE A 111 -5.82 -10.93 0.35
N SER A 112 -6.83 -11.61 -0.22
CA SER A 112 -7.38 -11.30 -1.54
C SER A 112 -8.84 -10.89 -1.37
N ALA A 113 -9.17 -9.65 -1.70
CA ALA A 113 -10.51 -9.10 -1.60
C ALA A 113 -10.82 -8.28 -2.85
N ASN A 114 -12.06 -8.36 -3.35
CA ASN A 114 -12.53 -7.56 -4.48
C ASN A 114 -13.10 -6.20 -4.02
N ALA A 115 -13.49 -6.11 -2.75
CA ALA A 115 -14.03 -4.93 -2.09
C ALA A 115 -13.80 -5.05 -0.58
N GLY A 116 -13.87 -3.92 0.13
CA GLY A 116 -13.75 -3.87 1.58
C GLY A 116 -13.55 -2.44 2.08
N GLU A 117 -13.71 -2.26 3.37
CA GLU A 117 -13.42 -1.04 4.10
C GLU A 117 -12.41 -1.37 5.19
N ILE A 118 -11.42 -0.50 5.38
CA ILE A 118 -10.37 -0.69 6.38
C ILE A 118 -10.16 0.65 7.07
N ASP A 119 -10.54 0.71 8.35
CA ASP A 119 -10.44 1.90 9.17
C ASP A 119 -9.26 1.86 10.12
N ASN A 120 -8.63 3.01 10.31
CA ASN A 120 -7.55 3.21 11.28
C ASN A 120 -6.39 2.19 11.11
N VAL A 121 -5.95 2.00 9.87
CA VAL A 121 -4.84 1.09 9.55
C VAL A 121 -3.49 1.78 9.69
N LEU A 122 -2.57 1.09 10.35
CA LEU A 122 -1.14 1.40 10.30
C LEU A 122 -0.48 0.50 9.25
N ILE A 123 0.19 1.11 8.27
CA ILE A 123 1.04 0.39 7.33
C ILE A 123 2.47 0.52 7.83
N GLY A 124 3.05 -0.58 8.31
CA GLY A 124 4.39 -0.59 8.91
C GLY A 124 5.53 -0.43 7.90
N GLU A 125 5.27 -0.73 6.63
CA GLU A 125 6.25 -0.68 5.54
C GLU A 125 5.64 -0.05 4.28
N ASN A 126 6.03 -0.53 3.10
CA ASN A 126 5.59 -0.01 1.83
C ASN A 126 4.17 -0.49 1.49
N CYS A 127 3.40 0.38 0.85
CA CYS A 127 2.11 0.08 0.24
C CYS A 127 2.16 0.40 -1.26
N GLU A 128 1.76 -0.56 -2.10
CA GLU A 128 1.63 -0.34 -3.55
C GLU A 128 0.15 -0.22 -3.92
N ILE A 129 -0.24 0.94 -4.42
CA ILE A 129 -1.60 1.20 -4.93
C ILE A 129 -1.52 1.27 -6.46
N ARG A 130 -2.02 0.23 -7.13
CA ARG A 130 -2.07 0.18 -8.61
C ARG A 130 -3.23 0.94 -9.22
N GLY A 131 -4.26 1.20 -8.41
CA GLY A 131 -5.41 2.01 -8.78
C GLY A 131 -5.24 3.47 -8.37
N THR A 132 -6.36 4.11 -8.07
CA THR A 132 -6.40 5.52 -7.64
C THR A 132 -6.52 5.59 -6.12
N LEU A 133 -5.68 6.43 -5.49
CA LEU A 133 -5.84 6.83 -4.09
C LEU A 133 -6.55 8.18 -4.04
N SER A 134 -7.74 8.22 -3.43
CA SER A 134 -8.44 9.47 -3.09
C SER A 134 -8.21 9.77 -1.62
N ALA A 135 -7.82 11.00 -1.31
CA ALA A 135 -7.58 11.43 0.06
C ALA A 135 -7.90 12.92 0.22
N ASP A 136 -8.72 13.25 1.22
CA ASP A 136 -9.08 14.64 1.52
C ASP A 136 -8.00 15.35 2.35
N ASN A 137 -7.37 14.61 3.27
CA ASN A 137 -6.35 15.14 4.17
C ASN A 137 -5.16 14.19 4.22
N ILE A 138 -3.97 14.74 4.01
CA ILE A 138 -2.71 14.01 4.16
C ILE A 138 -1.84 14.81 5.12
N LYS A 139 -1.50 14.21 6.25
CA LYS A 139 -0.62 14.81 7.25
C LYS A 139 0.79 14.27 7.07
N GLY A 140 1.66 15.06 6.45
CA GLY A 140 3.06 14.72 6.20
C GLY A 140 3.54 15.23 4.84
N ASN A 141 4.75 14.84 4.46
CA ASN A 141 5.28 15.14 3.14
C ASN A 141 4.83 14.06 2.16
N LEU A 142 4.24 14.47 1.03
CA LEU A 142 3.94 13.57 -0.09
C LEU A 142 5.13 13.37 -1.04
N ILE A 143 5.97 14.40 -1.12
CA ILE A 143 7.14 14.47 -2.00
C ILE A 143 8.28 15.08 -1.18
N SER A 144 9.49 14.56 -1.34
CA SER A 144 10.69 15.13 -0.71
C SER A 144 11.31 16.20 -1.61
N ALA A 145 10.61 17.33 -1.79
CA ALA A 145 11.14 18.45 -2.54
C ALA A 145 12.29 19.14 -1.78
N LYS A 146 13.41 19.38 -2.46
CA LYS A 146 14.49 20.23 -1.91
C LYS A 146 14.06 21.69 -1.98
N HIS A 147 13.57 22.22 -0.86
CA HIS A 147 13.18 23.62 -0.75
C HIS A 147 14.40 24.52 -0.67
N VAL A 148 14.61 25.38 -1.66
CA VAL A 148 15.65 26.42 -1.62
C VAL A 148 14.97 27.76 -1.43
N LYS A 149 15.04 28.29 -0.19
CA LYS A 149 14.54 29.63 0.14
C LYS A 149 15.66 30.66 -0.11
N MET A 150 15.60 31.38 -1.23
CA MET A 150 16.54 32.48 -1.50
C MET A 150 15.91 33.80 -1.05
N ARG A 151 16.46 34.43 0.00
CA ARG A 151 15.98 35.73 0.48
C ARG A 151 16.65 36.88 -0.29
N GLY A 152 15.83 37.61 -1.04
CA GLY A 152 15.99 39.04 -1.32
C GLY A 152 17.32 39.46 -1.93
N ASN A 153 17.51 39.14 -3.21
CA ASN A 153 18.63 39.70 -3.95
C ASN A 153 18.18 40.96 -4.71
N THR A 154 18.92 42.05 -4.55
CA THR A 154 18.76 43.28 -5.34
C THR A 154 19.74 43.20 -6.50
N PHE A 155 19.27 43.24 -7.75
CA PHE A 155 20.13 43.05 -8.91
C PHE A 155 20.22 44.32 -9.78
N HIS A 156 21.41 44.58 -10.30
CA HIS A 156 21.67 45.64 -11.27
C HIS A 156 21.64 45.04 -12.68
N HIS A 157 21.11 45.77 -13.68
CA HIS A 157 21.09 45.43 -15.12
C HIS A 157 22.20 44.44 -15.55
N ALA A 158 21.88 43.15 -15.49
CA ALA A 158 22.76 42.04 -15.85
C ALA A 158 21.96 40.73 -15.75
N THR A 159 22.38 39.73 -16.51
CA THR A 159 21.94 38.35 -16.29
C THR A 159 22.56 37.85 -14.98
N VAL A 160 21.73 37.46 -14.00
CA VAL A 160 22.24 37.04 -12.69
C VAL A 160 21.92 35.58 -12.40
N PRO A 161 22.93 34.71 -12.21
CA PRO A 161 22.68 33.34 -11.82
C PRO A 161 22.09 33.27 -10.42
N PHE A 162 21.00 32.53 -10.26
CA PHE A 162 20.40 32.28 -8.95
C PHE A 162 20.43 30.80 -8.58
N VAL A 163 20.43 29.88 -9.55
CA VAL A 163 20.57 28.46 -9.28
C VAL A 163 21.41 27.75 -10.33
N LYS A 164 22.19 26.77 -9.85
CA LYS A 164 22.89 25.80 -10.66
C LYS A 164 22.23 24.44 -10.44
N VAL A 165 21.75 23.82 -11.51
CA VAL A 165 21.14 22.48 -11.48
C VAL A 165 22.07 21.49 -12.16
N GLU A 166 22.41 20.41 -11.48
CA GLU A 166 23.07 19.27 -12.13
C GLU A 166 22.01 18.38 -12.78
N ARG A 167 22.16 18.15 -14.08
CA ARG A 167 21.24 17.29 -14.82
C ARG A 167 21.43 15.85 -14.38
N ALA A 168 20.33 15.21 -14.01
CA ALA A 168 20.28 13.77 -13.77
C ALA A 168 19.95 13.01 -15.07
N LYS A 169 20.17 11.69 -15.08
CA LYS A 169 19.72 10.78 -16.15
C LYS A 169 18.19 10.54 -16.16
N ARG A 170 17.43 11.46 -15.57
CA ARG A 170 15.99 11.37 -15.33
C ARG A 170 15.30 12.64 -15.81
N GLU A 171 13.99 12.59 -16.00
CA GLU A 171 13.24 13.79 -16.34
C GLU A 171 13.26 14.78 -15.18
N GLN A 172 13.59 16.05 -15.44
CA GLN A 172 13.68 17.09 -14.43
C GLN A 172 12.92 18.34 -14.86
N PHE A 173 12.20 18.91 -13.90
CA PHE A 173 11.46 20.16 -14.06
C PHE A 173 11.88 21.12 -12.94
N LEU A 174 12.15 22.36 -13.30
CA LEU A 174 12.26 23.43 -12.30
C LEU A 174 10.90 24.10 -12.15
N LEU A 175 10.40 24.17 -10.93
CA LEU A 175 9.20 24.90 -10.58
C LEU A 175 9.56 26.07 -9.66
N LEU A 176 9.30 27.29 -10.14
CA LEU A 176 9.27 28.48 -9.31
C LEU A 176 7.83 28.67 -8.83
N PHE A 177 7.63 28.61 -7.52
CA PHE A 177 6.30 28.70 -6.90
C PHE A 177 6.18 29.96 -6.04
N GLY A 178 5.04 30.64 -6.16
CA GLY A 178 4.69 31.81 -5.37
C GLY A 178 4.89 33.14 -6.10
N ALA A 179 4.86 34.23 -5.35
CA ALA A 179 4.84 35.57 -5.91
C ALA A 179 6.23 36.00 -6.41
N ILE A 180 6.40 36.13 -7.73
CA ILE A 180 7.55 36.80 -8.32
C ILE A 180 7.34 38.31 -8.19
N LYS A 181 8.02 38.94 -7.23
CA LYS A 181 8.02 40.40 -7.09
C LYS A 181 9.23 40.96 -7.79
N ALA A 182 9.04 41.95 -8.65
CA ALA A 182 10.12 42.77 -9.18
C ALA A 182 9.95 44.20 -8.68
N ARG A 183 10.97 44.74 -8.02
CA ARG A 183 11.03 46.17 -7.69
C ARG A 183 12.04 46.86 -8.60
N PHE A 184 11.58 47.92 -9.26
CA PHE A 184 12.35 48.72 -10.20
C PHE A 184 12.75 50.04 -9.53
N TYR A 185 14.05 50.31 -9.45
CA TYR A 185 14.55 51.61 -9.02
C TYR A 185 14.89 52.42 -10.27
N ASN A 186 14.09 53.44 -10.55
CA ASN A 186 14.37 54.44 -11.55
C ASN A 186 14.81 55.74 -10.85
N ASN A 187 16.02 56.22 -11.17
CA ASN A 187 16.51 57.49 -10.64
C ASN A 187 15.83 58.71 -11.30
N ASP A 188 15.24 58.54 -12.48
CA ASP A 188 14.49 59.59 -13.18
C ASP A 188 12.99 59.26 -13.19
N LYS A 189 12.20 59.97 -12.38
CA LYS A 189 10.73 59.81 -12.24
C LYS A 189 9.91 60.08 -13.52
N ARG A 190 10.54 60.17 -14.70
CA ARG A 190 9.94 60.81 -15.89
C ARG A 190 9.23 59.91 -16.88
N SER A 191 9.16 58.59 -16.71
CA SER A 191 8.17 57.79 -17.45
C SER A 191 7.92 56.42 -16.83
N PRO A 192 6.64 56.01 -16.68
CA PRO A 192 6.29 54.62 -16.47
C PRO A 192 6.71 53.79 -17.70
N LEU A 193 7.77 53.00 -17.59
CA LEU A 193 8.16 52.07 -18.66
C LEU A 193 7.53 50.68 -18.43
N ASP A 194 7.36 49.95 -19.53
CA ASP A 194 6.92 48.56 -19.51
C ASP A 194 8.15 47.65 -19.34
N TYR A 195 8.10 46.75 -18.36
CA TYR A 195 9.22 45.85 -18.06
C TYR A 195 8.78 44.38 -18.07
N SER A 196 9.69 43.52 -18.50
CA SER A 196 9.54 42.08 -18.34
C SER A 196 10.78 41.44 -17.72
N VAL A 197 10.52 40.37 -16.97
CA VAL A 197 11.54 39.51 -16.38
C VAL A 197 11.47 38.18 -17.10
N TYR A 198 12.65 37.66 -17.46
CA TYR A 198 12.79 36.39 -18.13
C TYR A 198 13.62 35.45 -17.30
N ILE A 199 13.39 34.17 -17.51
CA ILE A 199 14.32 33.14 -17.05
C ILE A 199 15.22 32.75 -18.21
N ILE A 200 16.51 32.76 -17.93
CA ILE A 200 17.57 32.37 -18.84
C ILE A 200 18.18 31.08 -18.31
N VAL A 201 18.32 30.08 -19.17
CA VAL A 201 19.01 28.82 -18.85
C VAL A 201 20.16 28.65 -19.83
N ASN A 202 21.40 28.60 -19.33
CA ASN A 202 22.62 28.54 -20.14
C ASN A 202 22.63 29.57 -21.30
N GLY A 203 22.18 30.79 -21.03
CA GLY A 203 22.14 31.86 -22.03
C GLY A 203 20.92 31.84 -22.98
N GLN A 204 20.07 30.81 -22.93
CA GLN A 204 18.84 30.75 -23.72
C GLN A 204 17.63 31.27 -22.96
N TRP A 205 16.88 32.18 -23.58
CA TRP A 205 15.64 32.76 -23.07
C TRP A 205 14.51 31.73 -23.07
N GLN A 206 13.79 31.60 -21.94
CA GLN A 206 12.75 30.57 -21.77
C GLN A 206 11.35 31.16 -21.69
N ASN A 207 10.99 31.66 -20.51
CA ASN A 207 9.67 32.20 -20.22
C ASN A 207 9.80 33.69 -19.93
N GLU A 208 8.98 34.49 -20.61
CA GLU A 208 8.78 35.90 -20.30
C GLU A 208 7.62 36.03 -19.32
N VAL A 209 7.86 36.66 -18.17
CA VAL A 209 6.79 37.16 -17.32
C VAL A 209 6.77 38.67 -17.47
N LEU A 210 5.66 39.17 -17.98
CA LEU A 210 5.42 40.61 -18.04
C LEU A 210 5.06 41.09 -16.63
N ILE A 211 5.93 41.93 -16.05
CA ILE A 211 5.81 42.37 -14.65
C ILE A 211 5.49 43.86 -14.61
N GLY A 212 4.67 44.34 -15.55
CA GLY A 212 3.84 45.52 -15.37
C GLY A 212 4.23 46.77 -16.16
N LYS A 213 3.19 47.58 -16.37
CA LYS A 213 3.24 48.88 -17.02
C LYS A 213 3.34 49.96 -15.97
N GLY A 214 4.50 50.61 -15.87
CA GLY A 214 4.57 51.89 -15.19
C GLY A 214 4.50 51.95 -13.67
N GLN A 215 4.76 50.84 -13.01
CA GLN A 215 4.76 50.76 -11.55
C GLN A 215 6.19 50.50 -11.05
N ASN A 216 6.55 51.05 -9.89
CA ASN A 216 7.87 50.85 -9.28
C ASN A 216 8.03 49.47 -8.60
N GLU A 217 6.92 48.79 -8.31
CA GLU A 217 6.91 47.43 -7.78
C GLU A 217 5.73 46.68 -8.38
N VAL A 218 5.98 45.47 -8.89
CA VAL A 218 4.93 44.65 -9.47
C VAL A 218 5.15 43.20 -9.06
N ARG A 219 4.03 42.54 -8.79
CA ARG A 219 3.93 41.18 -8.27
C ARG A 219 3.21 40.32 -9.31
N SER A 220 3.86 39.26 -9.77
CA SER A 220 3.21 38.18 -10.52
C SER A 220 3.02 36.99 -9.57
N GLU A 221 1.83 36.39 -9.54
CA GLU A 221 1.57 35.16 -8.78
C GLU A 221 1.64 33.90 -9.67
N GLN A 222 2.20 34.05 -10.87
CA GLN A 222 2.31 32.94 -11.80
C GLN A 222 3.42 31.98 -11.38
N ASN A 223 3.06 30.71 -11.26
CA ASN A 223 4.03 29.63 -11.14
C ASN A 223 4.70 29.40 -12.50
N ILE A 224 6.03 29.25 -12.52
CA ILE A 224 6.77 29.00 -13.74
C ILE A 224 7.35 27.59 -13.71
N LEU A 225 6.92 26.77 -14.66
CA LEU A 225 7.46 25.44 -14.91
C LEU A 225 8.45 25.49 -16.07
N ILE A 226 9.65 24.94 -15.86
CA ILE A 226 10.68 24.81 -16.88
C ILE A 226 11.04 23.34 -17.02
N ASN A 227 10.76 22.77 -18.19
CA ASN A 227 11.27 21.47 -18.57
C ASN A 227 12.79 21.56 -18.80
N LEU A 228 13.58 20.93 -17.94
CA LEU A 228 15.04 20.92 -18.02
C LEU A 228 15.57 19.83 -18.95
N ASN A 229 14.71 18.91 -19.42
CA ASN A 229 15.10 17.78 -20.27
C ASN A 229 15.53 18.22 -21.67
N LYS A 230 15.11 19.43 -22.10
CA LYS A 230 15.45 19.99 -23.40
C LYS A 230 16.90 20.48 -23.54
N TYR A 231 17.66 20.59 -22.45
CA TYR A 231 19.06 21.02 -22.48
C TYR A 231 20.00 19.83 -22.39
N THR A 232 21.05 19.79 -23.20
CA THR A 232 22.01 18.68 -23.21
C THR A 232 23.15 18.84 -22.19
N ASP A 233 23.33 20.03 -21.64
CA ASP A 233 24.41 20.31 -20.69
C ASP A 233 24.25 19.53 -19.38
N LYS A 234 25.36 19.03 -18.84
CA LYS A 234 25.39 18.36 -17.52
C LYS A 234 25.03 19.31 -16.37
N VAL A 235 25.24 20.60 -16.58
CA VAL A 235 25.05 21.64 -15.59
C VAL A 235 24.28 22.77 -16.24
N LEU A 236 23.16 23.14 -15.63
CA LEU A 236 22.31 24.23 -16.06
C LEU A 236 22.49 25.42 -15.12
N ASN A 237 22.97 26.53 -15.66
CA ASN A 237 23.02 27.82 -14.99
C ASN A 237 21.71 28.56 -15.28
N ILE A 238 20.94 28.79 -14.23
CA ILE A 238 19.62 29.40 -14.33
C ILE A 238 19.69 30.80 -13.73
N GLN A 239 19.24 31.75 -14.52
CA GLN A 239 19.47 33.16 -14.30
C GLN A 239 18.18 33.95 -14.54
N PHE A 240 18.04 35.10 -13.87
CA PHE A 240 17.02 36.09 -14.24
C PHE A 240 17.64 37.10 -15.21
N GLY A 241 16.87 37.45 -16.24
CA GLY A 241 17.15 38.53 -17.18
C GLY A 241 15.99 39.52 -17.19
N THR A 242 16.27 40.75 -17.62
CA THR A 242 15.27 41.82 -17.61
C THR A 242 15.31 42.57 -18.92
N LYS A 243 14.14 42.90 -19.48
CA LYS A 243 14.03 43.74 -20.67
C LYS A 243 13.15 44.94 -20.39
N VAL A 244 13.58 46.07 -20.91
CA VAL A 244 12.81 47.31 -20.93
C VAL A 244 12.19 47.43 -22.31
N HIS A 245 10.87 47.58 -22.38
CA HIS A 245 10.16 47.83 -23.63
C HIS A 245 10.02 49.34 -23.82
N THR A 246 10.88 49.93 -24.65
CA THR A 246 10.81 51.35 -25.02
C THR A 246 10.22 51.50 -26.41
N SER A 247 9.29 52.43 -26.61
CA SER A 247 8.71 52.73 -27.93
C SER A 247 9.71 53.36 -28.91
N ASN A 248 10.76 54.02 -28.42
CA ASN A 248 11.82 54.62 -29.23
C ASN A 248 13.16 53.97 -28.90
N GLY A 249 13.60 53.05 -29.76
CA GLY A 249 14.71 52.13 -29.55
C GLY A 249 16.08 52.80 -29.39
N GLY A 250 16.42 53.21 -28.18
CA GLY A 250 17.79 53.64 -27.89
C GLY A 250 17.92 54.47 -26.65
N VAL A 251 17.71 53.88 -25.47
CA VAL A 251 18.26 54.46 -24.25
C VAL A 251 18.69 53.35 -23.30
N ASN A 252 19.99 53.33 -22.96
CA ASN A 252 20.57 52.49 -21.92
C ASN A 252 20.11 52.99 -20.54
N TRP A 253 18.89 52.64 -20.14
CA TRP A 253 18.40 52.94 -18.79
C TRP A 253 18.89 51.87 -17.81
N ARG A 254 19.58 52.32 -16.74
CA ARG A 254 19.96 51.46 -15.61
C ARG A 254 18.75 51.28 -14.69
N ALA A 255 17.96 50.24 -14.93
CA ALA A 255 16.96 49.78 -13.97
C ALA A 255 17.63 48.79 -13.00
N ASN A 256 17.52 49.05 -11.69
CA ASN A 256 17.86 48.04 -10.68
C ASN A 256 16.60 47.24 -10.38
N ILE A 257 16.67 45.92 -10.49
CA ILE A 257 15.55 45.01 -10.43
C ILE A 257 15.82 43.99 -9.35
N ALA A 258 15.06 44.04 -8.27
CA ALA A 258 15.11 43.02 -7.23
C ALA A 258 14.02 41.99 -7.50
N VAL A 259 14.39 40.74 -7.80
CA VAL A 259 13.44 39.64 -8.02
C VAL A 259 13.35 38.80 -6.76
N TYR A 260 12.13 38.69 -6.22
CA TYR A 260 11.82 37.87 -5.06
C TYR A 260 10.91 36.72 -5.49
N TYR A 261 11.13 35.53 -4.96
CA TYR A 261 10.21 34.40 -5.08
C TYR A 261 10.12 33.69 -3.73
N ASP A 262 8.97 33.08 -3.45
CA ASP A 262 8.73 32.49 -2.12
C ASP A 262 9.40 31.13 -1.98
N SER A 263 9.35 30.32 -3.04
CA SER A 263 9.83 28.95 -3.04
C SER A 263 10.38 28.54 -4.41
N LEU A 264 11.53 27.86 -4.40
CA LEU A 264 12.03 27.13 -5.55
C LEU A 264 12.01 25.64 -5.25
N VAL A 265 11.46 24.89 -6.20
CA VAL A 265 11.30 23.44 -6.12
C VAL A 265 11.91 22.85 -7.38
N LEU A 266 12.87 21.93 -7.21
CA LEU A 266 13.33 21.07 -8.29
C LEU A 266 12.55 19.76 -8.18
N LEU A 267 11.85 19.41 -9.26
CA LEU A 267 11.10 18.17 -9.39
C LEU A 267 11.88 17.23 -10.31
N ALA A 268 12.10 15.99 -9.91
CA ALA A 268 12.73 14.97 -10.74
C ALA A 268 11.82 13.75 -10.86
N GLN A 269 11.42 13.38 -12.08
CA GLN A 269 10.63 12.18 -12.29
C GLN A 269 11.51 10.94 -12.11
N ASN A 270 11.10 10.02 -11.26
CA ASN A 270 11.74 8.71 -11.11
C ASN A 270 11.38 7.80 -12.30
N PHE A 271 12.14 6.70 -12.48
CA PHE A 271 11.91 5.71 -13.55
C PHE A 271 10.50 5.08 -13.52
N ASN A 272 9.78 5.25 -12.41
CA ASN A 272 8.47 4.69 -12.16
C ASN A 272 7.33 5.72 -12.36
N GLY A 273 7.63 6.90 -12.91
CA GLY A 273 6.63 7.94 -13.22
C GLY A 273 6.26 8.88 -12.06
N PHE A 274 6.75 8.64 -10.86
CA PHE A 274 6.54 9.50 -9.68
C PHE A 274 7.52 10.68 -9.63
N ILE A 275 7.10 11.80 -9.03
CA ILE A 275 7.89 13.02 -8.89
C ILE A 275 8.62 13.01 -7.53
N ASP A 276 9.96 13.02 -7.54
CA ASP A 276 10.84 13.29 -6.38
C ASP A 276 11.07 14.81 -6.21
#